data_AF-A0A6B1GM11-F1
#
_entry.id   AF-A0A6B1GM11-F1
#
_cell.length_a   1.000
_cell.length_b   1.000
_cell.length_c   1.000
_cell.angle_alpha   90.00
_cell.angle_beta   90.00
_cell.angle_gamma   90.00
#
_symmetry.space_group_name_H-M   'P 1'
#
loop_
_entity.id
_entity.type
_entity.pdbx_description
1 polymer ?
#
loop_
_entity_poly.entity_id
_entity_poly.type
_entity_poly.pdbx_seq_one_letter_code
_entity_poly.pdbx_strand_id
1 'polypeptide(L)'
;MTGKPVVLRQQAQRDVAEAVEHHLAEASAAVASAFIAALEDAFRRVGEHPASGSPRYAAELNLPGLRSWIVTGFPYLIFYVEREADIDVWRVLHGARDVPAWLREPPGD
;
A
#
# COMPACT_ATOMS: atom_id res chain seq x y z
N MET A 1 -8.82 19.29 -8.57
CA MET A 1 -9.85 18.31 -8.14
C MET A 1 -9.40 17.74 -6.83
N THR A 2 -10.24 17.75 -5.80
CA THR A 2 -9.91 17.18 -4.49
C THR A 2 -10.10 15.66 -4.57
N GLY A 3 -9.05 14.88 -4.30
CA GLY A 3 -9.15 13.42 -4.24
C GLY A 3 -10.04 12.94 -3.08
N LYS A 4 -10.47 11.67 -3.12
CA LYS A 4 -11.16 11.03 -2.00
C LYS A 4 -10.24 10.99 -0.77
N PRO A 5 -10.75 11.26 0.45
CA PRO A 5 -9.97 11.10 1.66
C PRO A 5 -9.50 9.65 1.80
N VAL A 6 -8.25 9.46 2.21
CA VAL A 6 -7.66 8.15 2.48
C VAL A 6 -7.78 7.88 3.98
N VAL A 7 -8.46 6.79 4.32
CA VAL A 7 -8.69 6.36 5.70
C VAL A 7 -7.93 5.06 5.93
N LEU A 8 -6.93 5.10 6.81
CA LEU A 8 -6.19 3.91 7.21
C LEU A 8 -6.93 3.18 8.31
N ARG A 9 -7.18 1.89 8.12
CA ARG A 9 -7.61 1.01 9.21
C ARG A 9 -6.51 0.87 10.25
N GLN A 10 -6.90 0.48 11.46
CA GLN A 10 -5.95 0.29 12.57
C GLN A 10 -4.79 -0.65 12.22
N GLN A 11 -5.03 -1.70 11.42
CA GLN A 11 -3.95 -2.59 10.98
C GLN A 11 -3.01 -1.90 9.98
N ALA A 12 -3.52 -1.12 9.02
CA ALA A 12 -2.68 -0.34 8.11
C ALA A 12 -1.84 0.71 8.86
N GLN A 13 -2.40 1.35 9.90
CA GLN A 13 -1.65 2.27 10.77
C GLN A 13 -0.49 1.56 11.47
N ARG A 14 -0.72 0.34 12.00
CA ARG A 14 0.33 -0.49 12.58
C ARG A 14 1.39 -0.87 11.55
N ASP A 15 0.97 -1.34 10.37
CA ASP A 15 1.90 -1.73 9.33
C ASP A 15 2.83 -0.55 8.92
N VAL A 16 2.29 0.67 8.82
CA VAL A 16 3.07 1.89 8.56
C VAL A 16 4.04 2.21 9.71
N ALA A 17 3.57 2.15 10.96
CA ALA A 17 4.41 2.41 12.12
C ALA A 17 5.59 1.43 12.20
N GLU A 18 5.32 0.13 12.03
CA GLU A 18 6.34 -0.92 12.00
C GLU A 18 7.34 -0.72 10.86
N ALA A 19 6.87 -0.31 9.67
CA ALA A 19 7.73 -0.03 8.54
C ALA A 19 8.66 1.17 8.81
N VAL A 20 8.14 2.26 9.39
CA VAL A 20 8.95 3.43 9.77
C VAL A 20 9.98 3.07 10.83
N GLU A 21 9.57 2.37 11.89
CA GLU A 21 10.46 1.91 12.96
C GLU A 21 11.59 1.03 12.40
N HIS A 22 11.27 0.12 11.49
CA HIS A 22 12.27 -0.71 10.82
C HIS A 22 13.30 0.12 10.03
N HIS A 23 12.88 1.15 9.27
CA HIS A 23 13.83 1.99 8.52
C HIS A 23 14.68 2.87 9.44
N LEU A 24 14.16 3.26 10.61
CA LEU A 24 14.93 3.96 11.64
C LEU A 24 15.98 3.06 12.29
N ALA A 25 15.64 1.79 12.54
CA ALA A 25 16.54 0.82 13.17
C ALA A 25 17.62 0.29 12.21
N GLU A 26 17.24 -0.08 10.98
CA GLU A 26 18.11 -0.82 10.06
C GLU A 26 18.81 0.07 9.02
N ALA A 27 18.35 1.31 8.84
CA ALA A 27 18.92 2.22 7.85
C ALA A 27 19.30 3.57 8.47
N SER A 28 18.49 4.61 8.24
CA SER A 28 18.76 5.95 8.74
C SER A 28 17.48 6.77 8.83
N ALA A 29 17.50 7.82 9.64
CA ALA A 29 16.42 8.79 9.74
C ALA A 29 16.07 9.42 8.37
N ALA A 30 17.07 9.65 7.50
CA ALA A 30 16.83 10.17 6.15
C ALA A 30 16.00 9.21 5.29
N VAL A 31 16.31 7.91 5.38
CA VAL A 31 15.60 6.85 4.65
C VAL A 31 14.17 6.67 5.19
N ALA A 32 13.98 6.73 6.51
CA ALA A 32 12.66 6.70 7.13
C ALA A 32 11.79 7.90 6.70
N SER A 33 12.36 9.11 6.68
CA SER A 33 11.68 10.31 6.19
C SER A 33 11.33 10.22 4.70
N ALA A 34 12.23 9.69 3.88
CA ALA A 34 11.96 9.46 2.45
C ALA A 34 10.83 8.44 2.23
N PHE A 35 10.75 7.41 3.08
CA PHE A 35 9.65 6.44 3.06
C PHE A 35 8.31 7.08 3.39
N ILE A 36 8.25 7.92 4.43
CA ILE A 36 7.04 8.66 4.80
C ILE A 36 6.58 9.54 3.63
N ALA A 37 7.49 10.31 3.02
CA ALA A 37 7.15 11.16 1.88
C ALA A 37 6.61 10.33 0.69
N ALA A 38 7.22 9.16 0.41
CA ALA A 38 6.74 8.28 -0.65
C ALA A 38 5.34 7.69 -0.34
N LEU A 39 5.05 7.37 0.92
CA LEU A 39 3.72 6.93 1.35
C LEU A 39 2.67 8.04 1.20
N GLU A 40 2.98 9.26 1.62
CA GLU A 40 2.09 10.42 1.48
C GLU A 40 1.75 10.68 0.01
N ASP A 41 2.75 10.64 -0.86
CA ASP A 41 2.56 10.79 -2.30
C ASP A 41 1.73 9.66 -2.91
N ALA A 42 1.95 8.43 -2.46
CA ALA A 42 1.15 7.29 -2.89
C ALA A 42 -0.30 7.42 -2.43
N PHE A 43 -0.57 7.81 -1.19
CA PHE A 43 -1.93 8.03 -0.69
C PHE A 43 -2.64 9.15 -1.45
N ARG A 44 -1.96 10.26 -1.72
CA ARG A 44 -2.52 11.35 -2.54
C ARG A 44 -2.94 10.84 -3.92
N ARG A 45 -2.06 10.11 -4.61
CA ARG A 45 -2.36 9.55 -5.94
C ARG A 45 -3.51 8.55 -5.90
N VAL A 46 -3.54 7.68 -4.89
CA VAL A 46 -4.63 6.72 -4.69
C VAL A 46 -5.96 7.43 -4.44
N GLY A 47 -5.98 8.52 -3.66
CA GLY A 47 -7.18 9.33 -3.44
C GLY A 47 -7.65 10.08 -4.70
N GLU A 48 -6.72 10.59 -5.51
CA GLU A 48 -7.01 11.31 -6.76
C GLU A 48 -7.48 10.37 -7.88
N HIS A 49 -6.86 9.18 -7.99
CA HIS A 49 -7.09 8.22 -9.06
C HIS A 49 -7.21 6.78 -8.53
N PRO A 50 -8.28 6.45 -7.79
CA PRO A 50 -8.40 5.14 -7.14
C PRO A 50 -8.46 3.97 -8.12
N ALA A 51 -9.04 4.19 -9.30
CA ALA A 51 -9.14 3.16 -10.34
C ALA A 51 -7.78 2.74 -10.95
N SER A 52 -6.72 3.50 -10.71
CA SER A 52 -5.38 3.21 -11.24
C SER A 52 -4.63 2.13 -10.47
N GLY A 53 -5.10 1.72 -9.29
CA GLY A 53 -4.52 0.59 -8.55
C GLY A 53 -4.74 -0.75 -9.23
N SER A 54 -3.74 -1.63 -9.15
CA SER A 54 -3.77 -2.96 -9.75
C SER A 54 -4.79 -3.87 -9.07
N PRO A 55 -5.70 -4.51 -9.83
CA PRO A 55 -6.67 -5.47 -9.30
C PRO A 55 -6.11 -6.88 -9.15
N ARG A 56 -4.82 -7.12 -9.45
CA ARG A 56 -4.21 -8.45 -9.49
C ARG A 56 -4.51 -9.28 -8.24
N TYR A 57 -4.21 -8.74 -7.05
CA TYR A 57 -4.43 -9.44 -5.79
C TYR A 57 -5.92 -9.68 -5.47
N ALA A 58 -6.83 -8.90 -6.05
CA ALA A 58 -8.27 -9.16 -5.92
C ALA A 58 -8.66 -10.48 -6.56
N ALA A 59 -8.12 -10.74 -7.76
CA ALA A 59 -8.39 -11.98 -8.50
C ALA A 59 -7.82 -13.19 -7.76
N GLU A 60 -6.54 -13.12 -7.37
CA GLU A 60 -5.86 -14.24 -6.71
C GLU A 60 -6.44 -14.58 -5.32
N LEU A 61 -6.93 -13.58 -4.59
CA LEU A 61 -7.48 -13.76 -3.24
C LEU A 61 -9.01 -13.90 -3.20
N ASN A 62 -9.69 -13.84 -4.35
CA ASN A 62 -11.15 -13.75 -4.42
C ASN A 62 -11.73 -12.62 -3.54
N LEU A 63 -11.13 -11.43 -3.62
CA LEU A 63 -11.55 -10.22 -2.88
C LEU A 63 -11.98 -9.12 -3.85
N PRO A 64 -13.22 -9.16 -4.37
CA PRO A 64 -13.72 -8.16 -5.32
C PRO A 64 -13.57 -6.73 -4.81
N GLY A 65 -13.10 -5.83 -5.68
CA GLY A 65 -12.92 -4.41 -5.36
C GLY A 65 -11.60 -4.07 -4.65
N LEU A 66 -10.81 -5.08 -4.25
CA LEU A 66 -9.46 -4.85 -3.73
C LEU A 66 -8.56 -4.27 -4.83
N ARG A 67 -7.77 -3.28 -4.47
CA ARG A 67 -6.73 -2.70 -5.32
C ARG A 67 -5.43 -2.64 -4.56
N SER A 68 -4.35 -2.67 -5.33
CA SER A 68 -2.99 -2.54 -4.80
C SER A 68 -2.23 -1.43 -5.52
N TRP A 69 -1.37 -0.74 -4.77
CA TRP A 69 -0.50 0.31 -5.31
C TRP A 69 0.92 0.14 -4.77
N ILE A 70 1.92 0.27 -5.63
CA ILE A 70 3.33 0.18 -5.24
C ILE A 70 3.79 1.54 -4.71
N VAL A 71 4.46 1.55 -3.55
CA VAL A 71 5.11 2.75 -3.02
C VAL A 71 6.43 2.94 -3.77
N THR A 72 6.46 3.82 -4.77
CA THR A 72 7.64 4.00 -5.62
C THR A 72 8.91 4.28 -4.81
N GLY A 73 9.99 3.55 -5.10
CA GLY A 73 11.26 3.64 -4.40
C GLY A 73 11.35 2.78 -3.13
N PHE A 74 10.27 2.14 -2.71
CA PHE A 74 10.22 1.28 -1.54
C PHE A 74 9.53 -0.06 -1.85
N PRO A 75 9.96 -1.17 -1.23
CA PRO A 75 9.40 -2.50 -1.48
C PRO A 75 8.04 -2.72 -0.78
N TYR A 76 7.17 -1.70 -0.76
CA TYR A 76 5.87 -1.72 -0.07
C TYR A 76 4.68 -1.60 -1.02
N LEU A 77 3.58 -2.23 -0.63
CA LEU A 77 2.30 -2.26 -1.33
C LEU A 77 1.20 -1.73 -0.42
N ILE A 78 0.41 -0.78 -0.92
CA ILE A 78 -0.81 -0.30 -0.27
C ILE A 78 -1.98 -1.12 -0.81
N PHE A 79 -2.71 -1.80 0.08
CA PHE A 79 -3.93 -2.53 -0.24
C PHE A 79 -5.15 -1.72 0.20
N TYR A 80 -6.06 -1.43 -0.72
CA TYR A 80 -7.22 -0.58 -0.44
C TYR A 80 -8.45 -0.99 -1.22
N VAL A 81 -9.61 -0.54 -0.74
CA VAL A 81 -10.88 -0.59 -1.45
C VAL A 81 -11.39 0.82 -1.66
N GLU A 82 -11.79 1.14 -2.88
CA GLU A 82 -12.49 2.38 -3.17
C GLU A 82 -13.94 2.30 -2.68
N ARG A 83 -14.35 3.24 -1.85
CA ARG A 83 -15.74 3.44 -1.41
C ARG A 83 -16.32 4.69 -2.05
N GLU A 84 -17.61 4.94 -1.83
CA GLU A 84 -18.28 6.13 -2.34
C GLU A 84 -17.64 7.41 -1.78
N ALA A 85 -17.43 7.47 -0.47
CA ALA A 85 -16.94 8.67 0.23
C ALA A 85 -15.42 8.71 0.42
N ASP A 86 -14.74 7.57 0.44
CA ASP A 86 -13.35 7.45 0.89
C ASP A 86 -12.58 6.32 0.21
N ILE A 87 -11.27 6.32 0.42
CA ILE A 87 -10.41 5.16 0.18
C ILE A 87 -10.10 4.48 1.50
N ASP A 88 -10.56 3.24 1.64
CA ASP A 88 -10.38 2.43 2.83
C ASP A 88 -9.13 1.57 2.67
N VAL A 89 -8.02 2.01 3.28
CA VAL A 89 -6.73 1.31 3.23
C VAL A 89 -6.70 0.22 4.30
N TRP A 90 -6.62 -1.03 3.84
CA TRP A 90 -6.65 -2.20 4.69
C TRP A 90 -5.27 -2.54 5.25
N ARG A 91 -4.23 -2.52 4.40
CA ARG A 91 -2.86 -2.93 4.75
C ARG A 91 -1.81 -2.12 4.00
N VAL A 92 -0.62 -1.98 4.59
CA VAL A 92 0.59 -1.46 3.93
C VAL A 92 1.73 -2.47 4.11
N LEU A 93 1.96 -3.33 3.13
CA LEU A 93 2.76 -4.55 3.31
C LEU A 93 4.09 -4.48 2.57
N HIS A 94 5.15 -5.01 3.18
CA HIS A 94 6.40 -5.24 2.50
C HIS A 94 6.26 -6.43 1.54
N GLY A 95 6.43 -6.19 0.23
CA GLY A 95 6.16 -7.17 -0.82
C GLY A 95 6.97 -8.46 -0.69
N ALA A 96 8.21 -8.40 -0.20
CA ALA A 96 9.04 -9.60 -0.03
C ALA A 96 8.96 -10.25 1.36
N ARG A 97 8.33 -9.61 2.34
CA ARG A 97 8.28 -10.11 3.74
C ARG A 97 6.90 -10.60 4.10
N ASP A 98 5.89 -9.86 3.68
CA ASP A 98 4.52 -10.03 4.17
C ASP A 98 3.58 -10.65 3.12
N VAL A 99 3.93 -10.58 1.83
CA VAL A 99 3.16 -11.20 0.73
C VAL A 99 3.77 -12.57 0.39
N PRO A 100 3.04 -13.69 0.38
CA PRO A 100 3.60 -14.99 0.03
C PRO A 100 4.20 -15.05 -1.39
N ALA A 101 5.25 -15.85 -1.60
CA ALA A 101 5.97 -15.91 -2.89
C ALA A 101 5.06 -16.28 -4.08
N TRP A 102 4.16 -17.25 -3.89
CA TRP A 102 3.17 -17.66 -4.91
C TRP A 102 2.23 -16.53 -5.35
N LEU A 103 2.10 -15.47 -4.55
CA LEU A 103 1.28 -14.30 -4.84
C LEU A 103 2.10 -13.15 -5.46
N ARG A 104 3.44 -13.24 -5.45
CA ARG A 104 4.36 -12.24 -6.03
C ARG A 104 4.59 -12.47 -7.51
N GLU A 105 4.61 -13.73 -7.93
CA GLU A 105 4.79 -14.16 -9.33
C GLU A 105 3.44 -14.26 -10.04
N PRO A 106 3.28 -13.76 -11.28
CA PRO A 106 2.11 -14.12 -12.07
C PRO A 106 2.08 -15.65 -12.22
N PRO A 107 0.89 -16.29 -12.30
CA PRO A 107 0.82 -17.72 -12.60
C PRO A 107 1.72 -18.01 -13.79
N GLY A 108 2.65 -18.96 -13.63
CA GLY A 108 3.44 -19.46 -14.76
C GLY A 108 2.49 -20.11 -15.76
N ASP A 109 2.65 -19.74 -17.04
CA ASP A 109 1.93 -20.35 -18.16
C ASP A 109 2.07 -21.90 -18.19
#